data_AF-A0A7X8WRK3-F1
#
_entry.id   AF-A0A7X8WRK3-F1
#
_cell.length_a   1.000
_cell.length_b   1.000
_cell.length_c   1.000
_cell.angle_alpha   90.00
_cell.angle_beta   90.00
_cell.angle_gamma   90.00
#
_symmetry.space_group_name_H-M   'P 1'
#
loop_
_entity.id
_entity.type
_entity.pdbx_description
1 polymer ?
#
loop_
_entity_poly.entity_id
_entity_poly.type
_entity_poly.pdbx_seq_one_letter_code
_entity_poly.pdbx_strand_id
1 'polypeptide(L)'
;MTGAARMAQVRAMLGMLEPSDSSAESMTRLQQITQLQNTLAALAAQETADGEALRHEEEAARGVPKSRRGHGFAAEIGLARGQSPARGSKHVGVARTLVQDMPKTLNALALGQLDEERAQAVVKEVSWLAPEHRTAVDALMAGQFEGLGPRKLAGKVRAHAERLDQHGAVERNEIAYSERRVTVRPAAYGMAW
;
A
#
# COMPACT_ATOMS: atom_id res chain seq x y z
N MET A 1 -25.46 2.60 -15.93
CA MET A 1 -24.37 3.60 -15.82
C MET A 1 -23.09 2.86 -15.45
N THR A 2 -22.03 2.99 -16.25
CA THR A 2 -20.75 2.28 -16.02
C THR A 2 -20.00 2.85 -14.81
N GLY A 3 -19.01 2.12 -14.27
CA GLY A 3 -18.14 2.62 -13.19
C GLY A 3 -17.43 3.93 -13.56
N ALA A 4 -16.92 4.02 -14.79
CA ALA A 4 -16.29 5.24 -15.32
C ALA A 4 -17.24 6.45 -15.32
N ALA A 5 -18.50 6.26 -15.70
CA ALA A 5 -19.49 7.34 -15.67
C ALA A 5 -19.78 7.84 -14.24
N ARG A 6 -19.82 6.93 -13.25
CA ARG A 6 -19.96 7.29 -11.83
C ARG A 6 -18.74 8.08 -11.33
N MET A 7 -17.52 7.66 -11.67
CA MET A 7 -16.31 8.38 -11.27
C MET A 7 -16.25 9.79 -11.87
N ALA A 8 -16.64 9.96 -13.13
CA ALA A 8 -16.73 11.27 -13.76
C ALA A 8 -17.75 12.19 -13.06
N GLN A 9 -18.91 11.64 -12.66
CA GLN A 9 -19.92 12.37 -11.91
C GLN A 9 -19.41 12.82 -10.53
N VAL A 10 -18.76 11.94 -9.77
CA VAL A 10 -18.16 12.29 -8.46
C VAL A 10 -17.14 13.40 -8.61
N ARG A 11 -16.25 13.32 -9.61
CA ARG A 11 -15.26 14.37 -9.89
C ARG A 11 -15.91 15.71 -10.21
N ALA A 12 -16.99 15.71 -11.00
CA ALA A 12 -17.74 16.93 -11.31
C ALA A 12 -18.38 17.52 -10.04
N MET A 13 -18.98 16.69 -9.18
CA MET A 13 -19.56 17.14 -7.90
C MET A 13 -18.52 17.77 -6.97
N LEU A 14 -17.34 17.17 -6.84
CA LEU A 14 -16.25 17.74 -6.05
C LEU A 14 -15.74 19.08 -6.59
N GLY A 15 -15.86 19.32 -7.90
CA GLY A 15 -15.51 20.59 -8.54
C GLY A 15 -16.52 21.72 -8.31
N MET A 16 -17.71 21.41 -7.80
CA MET A 16 -18.78 22.38 -7.49
C MET A 16 -18.82 22.76 -6.01
N LEU A 17 -17.79 22.44 -5.23
CA LEU A 17 -17.72 22.81 -3.82
C LEU A 17 -17.46 24.32 -3.71
N GLU A 18 -18.43 25.04 -3.13
CA GLU A 18 -18.28 26.46 -2.79
C GLU A 18 -17.15 26.66 -1.78
N PRO A 19 -16.49 27.83 -1.72
CA PRO A 19 -15.49 28.14 -0.69
C PRO A 19 -16.00 27.94 0.74
N SER A 20 -15.11 27.78 1.72
CA SER A 20 -15.51 27.75 3.13
C SER A 20 -15.74 29.17 3.64
N ASP A 21 -16.82 29.39 4.39
CA ASP A 21 -17.16 30.71 4.94
C ASP A 21 -16.50 30.95 6.32
N SER A 22 -15.83 29.94 6.88
CA SER A 22 -15.12 30.04 8.16
C SER A 22 -13.92 29.08 8.28
N SER A 23 -13.05 29.37 9.25
CA SER A 23 -11.93 28.48 9.62
C SER A 23 -12.40 27.11 10.14
N ALA A 24 -13.47 27.08 10.94
CA ALA A 24 -14.03 25.84 11.48
C ALA A 24 -14.61 24.94 10.38
N GLU A 25 -15.30 25.55 9.41
CA GLU A 25 -15.80 24.84 8.23
C GLU A 25 -14.65 24.32 7.36
N SER A 26 -13.61 25.13 7.13
CA SER A 26 -12.41 24.72 6.40
C SER A 26 -11.73 23.50 7.03
N MET A 27 -11.60 23.48 8.36
CA MET A 27 -11.03 22.33 9.09
C MET A 27 -11.91 21.07 8.95
N THR A 28 -13.22 21.23 9.09
CA THR A 28 -14.18 20.11 8.93
C THR A 28 -14.13 19.55 7.51
N ARG A 29 -14.07 20.43 6.51
CA ARG A 29 -13.97 20.05 5.10
C ARG A 29 -12.65 19.35 4.79
N LEU A 30 -11.54 19.81 5.36
CA LEU A 30 -10.25 19.15 5.23
C LEU A 30 -10.28 17.72 5.77
N GLN A 31 -10.91 17.49 6.93
CA GLN A 31 -11.09 16.15 7.50
C GLN A 31 -11.87 15.22 6.55
N GLN A 32 -12.96 15.72 5.95
CA GLN A 32 -13.75 14.97 4.97
C GLN A 32 -12.95 14.65 3.70
N ILE A 33 -12.20 15.61 3.18
CA ILE A 33 -11.32 15.41 2.02
C ILE A 33 -10.29 14.32 2.31
N THR A 34 -9.67 14.35 3.49
CA THR A 34 -8.70 13.31 3.89
C THR A 34 -9.35 11.93 4.00
N GLN A 35 -10.55 11.83 4.58
CA GLN A 35 -11.29 10.55 4.62
C GLN A 35 -11.59 10.02 3.22
N LEU A 36 -12.00 10.89 2.29
CA LEU A 36 -12.23 10.53 0.89
C LEU A 36 -10.94 10.07 0.21
N GLN A 37 -9.82 10.75 0.42
CA GLN A 37 -8.51 10.32 -0.11
C GLN A 37 -8.13 8.92 0.35
N ASN A 38 -8.34 8.62 1.64
CA ASN A 38 -8.05 7.30 2.21
C ASN A 38 -8.97 6.22 1.65
N THR A 39 -10.27 6.53 1.50
CA THR A 39 -11.24 5.64 0.84
C THR A 39 -10.82 5.34 -0.60
N LEU A 40 -10.43 6.36 -1.36
CA LEU A 40 -9.95 6.22 -2.74
C LEU A 40 -8.66 5.38 -2.81
N ALA A 41 -7.77 5.50 -1.82
CA ALA A 41 -6.56 4.68 -1.73
C ALA A 41 -6.88 3.20 -1.48
N ALA A 42 -7.86 2.89 -0.63
CA ALA A 42 -8.33 1.52 -0.44
C ALA A 42 -8.95 0.94 -1.73
N LEU A 43 -9.79 1.72 -2.42
CA LEU A 43 -10.36 1.32 -3.71
C LEU A 43 -9.28 1.08 -4.77
N ALA A 44 -8.28 1.95 -4.84
CA ALA A 44 -7.15 1.79 -5.76
C ALA A 44 -6.33 0.51 -5.46
N ALA A 45 -6.16 0.16 -4.18
CA ALA A 45 -5.52 -1.09 -3.78
C ALA A 45 -6.37 -2.30 -4.22
N GLN A 46 -7.69 -2.27 -4.03
CA GLN A 46 -8.60 -3.34 -4.47
C GLN A 46 -8.56 -3.50 -6.00
N GLU A 47 -8.75 -2.42 -6.77
CA GLU A 47 -8.69 -2.45 -8.24
C GLU A 47 -7.34 -2.93 -8.78
N THR A 48 -6.24 -2.60 -8.09
CA THR A 48 -4.91 -3.09 -8.46
C THR A 48 -4.78 -4.60 -8.27
N ALA A 49 -5.30 -5.15 -7.15
CA ALA A 49 -5.26 -6.58 -6.88
C ALA A 49 -6.20 -7.37 -7.80
N ASP A 50 -7.41 -6.84 -8.04
CA ASP A 50 -8.39 -7.45 -8.92
C ASP A 50 -7.90 -7.44 -10.38
N GLY A 51 -7.32 -6.32 -10.81
CA GLY A 51 -6.69 -6.20 -12.14
C GLY A 51 -5.51 -7.16 -12.32
N GLU A 52 -4.72 -7.40 -11.27
CA GLU A 52 -3.65 -8.39 -11.29
C GLU A 52 -4.23 -9.82 -11.47
N ALA A 53 -5.26 -10.17 -10.70
CA ALA A 53 -5.92 -11.47 -10.79
C ALA A 53 -6.51 -11.70 -12.19
N LEU A 54 -7.24 -10.71 -12.73
CA LEU A 54 -7.78 -10.75 -14.09
C LEU A 54 -6.68 -10.94 -15.14
N ARG A 55 -5.56 -10.20 -15.02
CA ARG A 55 -4.43 -10.37 -15.94
C ARG A 55 -3.87 -11.80 -15.89
N HIS A 56 -3.71 -12.36 -14.70
CA HIS A 56 -3.24 -13.73 -14.53
C HIS A 56 -4.20 -14.76 -15.15
N GLU A 57 -5.51 -14.56 -15.02
CA GLU A 57 -6.55 -15.42 -15.61
C GLU A 57 -6.57 -15.33 -17.14
N GLU A 58 -6.54 -14.12 -17.70
CA GLU A 58 -6.50 -13.90 -19.15
C GLU A 58 -5.26 -14.55 -19.79
N GLU A 59 -4.09 -14.37 -19.17
CA GLU A 59 -2.84 -14.96 -19.66
C GLU A 59 -2.82 -16.48 -19.49
N ALA A 60 -3.44 -17.01 -18.42
CA ALA A 60 -3.63 -18.44 -18.25
C ALA A 60 -4.49 -19.03 -19.38
N ALA A 61 -5.61 -18.37 -19.72
CA ALA A 61 -6.49 -18.78 -20.81
C ALA A 61 -5.79 -18.76 -22.18
N ARG A 62 -4.80 -17.86 -22.36
CA ARG A 62 -3.95 -17.80 -23.57
C ARG A 62 -2.77 -18.78 -23.55
N GLY A 63 -2.64 -19.62 -22.52
CA GLY A 63 -1.57 -20.61 -22.40
C GLY A 63 -0.20 -20.04 -21.97
N VAL A 64 -0.16 -18.82 -21.43
CA VAL A 64 1.09 -18.24 -20.91
C VAL A 64 1.55 -19.05 -19.69
N PRO A 65 2.82 -19.48 -19.61
CA PRO A 65 3.36 -20.20 -18.46
C PRO A 65 3.27 -19.37 -17.17
N LYS A 66 3.01 -20.01 -16.02
CA LYS A 66 2.85 -19.34 -14.71
C LYS A 66 3.99 -18.37 -14.38
N SER A 67 5.24 -18.71 -14.73
CA SER A 67 6.43 -17.88 -14.49
C SER A 67 6.49 -16.58 -15.31
N ARG A 68 5.70 -16.46 -16.37
CA ARG A 68 5.65 -15.28 -17.25
C ARG A 68 4.39 -14.44 -17.09
N ARG A 69 3.45 -14.86 -16.24
CA ARG A 69 2.19 -14.13 -16.05
C ARG A 69 2.40 -12.86 -15.21
N GLY A 70 1.61 -11.82 -15.49
CA GLY A 70 1.67 -10.51 -14.84
C GLY A 70 2.89 -9.67 -15.24
N HIS A 71 3.67 -10.11 -16.23
CA HIS A 71 4.87 -9.39 -16.65
C HIS A 71 4.49 -8.01 -17.21
N GLY A 72 5.09 -6.94 -16.67
CA GLY A 72 4.80 -5.57 -17.08
C GLY A 72 3.59 -4.93 -16.37
N PHE A 73 2.76 -5.69 -15.66
CA PHE A 73 1.58 -5.16 -14.96
C PHE A 73 1.93 -4.05 -13.96
N ALA A 74 3.01 -4.22 -13.20
CA ALA A 74 3.51 -3.18 -12.29
C ALA A 74 3.89 -1.87 -12.99
N ALA A 75 4.42 -1.93 -14.21
CA ALA A 75 4.74 -0.74 -14.99
C ALA A 75 3.47 -0.06 -15.51
N GLU A 76 2.46 -0.84 -15.93
CA GLU A 76 1.14 -0.33 -16.31
C GLU A 76 0.46 0.39 -15.14
N ILE A 77 0.51 -0.17 -13.92
CA ILE A 77 0.03 0.47 -12.69
C ILE A 77 0.80 1.77 -12.39
N GLY A 78 2.12 1.76 -12.55
CA GLY A 78 2.95 2.96 -12.44
C GLY A 78 2.47 4.06 -13.39
N LEU A 79 2.29 3.74 -14.67
CA LEU A 79 1.80 4.66 -15.70
C LEU A 79 0.39 5.19 -15.37
N ALA A 80 -0.55 4.31 -15.00
CA ALA A 80 -1.92 4.69 -14.66
C ALA A 80 -1.97 5.65 -13.46
N ARG A 81 -1.04 5.53 -12.52
CA ARG A 81 -0.92 6.42 -11.35
C ARG A 81 0.00 7.62 -11.58
N GLY A 82 0.61 7.77 -12.75
CA GLY A 82 1.59 8.83 -13.03
C GLY A 82 2.87 8.72 -12.19
N GLN A 83 3.31 7.50 -11.87
CA GLN A 83 4.47 7.21 -11.03
C GLN A 83 5.50 6.31 -11.73
N SER A 84 6.73 6.27 -11.19
CA SER A 84 7.78 5.42 -11.75
C SER A 84 7.43 3.93 -11.67
N PRO A 85 8.01 3.07 -12.54
CA PRO A 85 7.78 1.62 -12.47
C PRO A 85 8.08 1.02 -11.10
N ALA A 86 9.13 1.51 -10.41
CA ALA A 86 9.46 1.06 -9.06
C ALA A 86 8.35 1.35 -8.04
N ARG A 87 7.67 2.49 -8.16
CA ARG A 87 6.49 2.81 -7.34
C ARG A 87 5.29 1.96 -7.73
N GLY A 88 5.11 1.69 -9.03
CA GLY A 88 4.11 0.75 -9.53
C GLY A 88 4.26 -0.65 -8.92
N SER A 89 5.47 -1.20 -8.89
CA SER A 89 5.76 -2.48 -8.24
C SER A 89 5.44 -2.47 -6.74
N LYS A 90 5.75 -1.36 -6.05
CA LYS A 90 5.37 -1.20 -4.64
C LYS A 90 3.85 -1.23 -4.46
N HIS A 91 3.11 -0.53 -5.29
CA HIS A 91 1.64 -0.50 -5.23
C HIS A 91 1.02 -1.86 -5.45
N VAL A 92 1.50 -2.62 -6.45
CA VAL A 92 1.02 -3.99 -6.71
C VAL A 92 1.28 -4.89 -5.51
N GLY A 93 2.50 -4.87 -4.95
CA GLY A 93 2.82 -5.69 -3.77
C GLY A 93 1.97 -5.32 -2.54
N VAL A 94 1.72 -4.03 -2.33
CA VAL A 94 0.88 -3.53 -1.23
C VAL A 94 -0.57 -3.94 -1.43
N ALA A 95 -1.13 -3.69 -2.62
CA ALA A 95 -2.49 -4.07 -2.99
C ALA A 95 -2.74 -5.57 -2.75
N ARG A 96 -1.85 -6.41 -3.27
CA ARG A 96 -1.93 -7.87 -3.11
C ARG A 96 -1.94 -8.28 -1.64
N THR A 97 -1.01 -7.76 -0.85
CA THR A 97 -0.92 -8.10 0.59
C THR A 97 -2.15 -7.64 1.36
N LEU A 98 -2.64 -6.42 1.09
CA LEU A 98 -3.84 -5.87 1.76
C LEU A 98 -5.09 -6.70 1.46
N VAL A 99 -5.29 -7.07 0.19
CA VAL A 99 -6.50 -7.80 -0.23
C VAL A 99 -6.46 -9.26 0.20
N GLN A 100 -5.31 -9.92 0.07
CA GLN A 100 -5.19 -11.36 0.33
C GLN A 100 -4.97 -11.68 1.81
N ASP A 101 -4.11 -10.92 2.48
CA ASP A 101 -3.60 -11.29 3.80
C ASP A 101 -3.97 -10.29 4.91
N MET A 102 -4.35 -9.05 4.57
CA MET A 102 -4.59 -7.99 5.56
C MET A 102 -5.91 -7.21 5.37
N PRO A 103 -7.07 -7.89 5.30
CA PRO A 103 -8.36 -7.25 5.05
C PRO A 103 -8.80 -6.26 6.14
N LYS A 104 -8.35 -6.42 7.40
CA LYS A 104 -8.67 -5.46 8.48
C LYS A 104 -7.90 -4.16 8.31
N THR A 105 -6.65 -4.23 7.88
CA THR A 105 -5.83 -3.06 7.50
C THR A 105 -6.42 -2.36 6.27
N LEU A 106 -6.87 -3.12 5.26
CA LEU A 106 -7.57 -2.56 4.10
C LEU A 106 -8.86 -1.84 4.51
N ASN A 107 -9.66 -2.44 5.40
CA ASN A 107 -10.87 -1.82 5.92
C ASN A 107 -10.57 -0.55 6.73
N ALA A 108 -9.51 -0.54 7.54
CA ALA A 108 -9.09 0.66 8.28
C ALA A 108 -8.65 1.79 7.34
N LEU A 109 -8.03 1.47 6.19
CA LEU A 109 -7.76 2.45 5.14
C LEU A 109 -9.05 2.96 4.50
N ALA A 110 -10.00 2.07 4.19
CA ALA A 110 -11.29 2.44 3.61
C ALA A 110 -12.13 3.35 4.52
N LEU A 111 -12.06 3.13 5.84
CA LEU A 111 -12.74 3.95 6.85
C LEU A 111 -11.97 5.24 7.22
N GLY A 112 -10.78 5.47 6.63
CA GLY A 112 -9.95 6.64 6.90
C GLY A 112 -9.24 6.63 8.25
N GLN A 113 -9.22 5.52 8.98
CA GLN A 113 -8.42 5.33 10.21
C GLN A 113 -6.91 5.27 9.89
N LEU A 114 -6.59 4.79 8.70
CA LEU A 114 -5.27 4.82 8.08
C LEU A 114 -5.28 5.70 6.83
N ASP A 115 -4.11 6.24 6.52
CA ASP A 115 -3.80 6.78 5.18
C ASP A 115 -2.94 5.78 4.40
N GLU A 116 -2.75 6.06 3.10
CA GLU A 116 -2.01 5.18 2.19
C GLU A 116 -0.56 4.97 2.65
N GLU A 117 0.10 6.01 3.18
CA GLU A 117 1.49 5.91 3.64
C GLU A 117 1.62 4.97 4.85
N ARG A 118 0.72 5.12 5.83
CA ARG A 118 0.68 4.26 7.01
C ARG A 118 0.31 2.83 6.65
N ALA A 119 -0.62 2.60 5.72
CA ALA A 119 -0.92 1.26 5.22
C ALA A 119 0.28 0.61 4.53
N GLN A 120 1.03 1.36 3.72
CA GLN A 120 2.28 0.88 3.10
C GLN A 120 3.34 0.55 4.15
N ALA A 121 3.43 1.32 5.24
CA ALA A 121 4.34 1.03 6.34
C ALA A 121 3.95 -0.27 7.05
N VAL A 122 2.66 -0.51 7.31
CA VAL A 122 2.17 -1.77 7.89
C VAL A 122 2.57 -2.96 7.01
N VAL A 123 2.26 -2.91 5.70
CA VAL A 123 2.59 -4.00 4.77
C VAL A 123 4.10 -4.25 4.68
N LYS A 124 4.92 -3.19 4.69
CA LYS A 124 6.37 -3.32 4.68
C LYS A 124 6.88 -4.17 5.85
N GLU A 125 6.36 -3.95 7.05
CA GLU A 125 6.82 -4.63 8.26
C GLU A 125 6.44 -6.12 8.29
N VAL A 126 5.44 -6.54 7.52
CA VAL A 126 5.02 -7.95 7.42
C VAL A 126 5.44 -8.62 6.11
N SER A 127 6.05 -7.89 5.18
CA SER A 127 6.35 -8.38 3.82
C SER A 127 7.23 -9.64 3.76
N TRP A 128 7.97 -9.93 4.83
CA TRP A 128 8.85 -11.09 4.97
C TRP A 128 8.19 -12.31 5.63
N LEU A 129 7.01 -12.13 6.21
CA LEU A 129 6.27 -13.20 6.87
C LEU A 129 5.54 -14.09 5.85
N ALA A 130 5.28 -15.34 6.24
CA ALA A 130 4.32 -16.20 5.55
C ALA A 130 2.89 -15.62 5.59
N PRO A 131 2.02 -15.92 4.60
CA PRO A 131 0.64 -15.40 4.53
C PRO A 131 -0.18 -15.60 5.82
N GLU A 132 -0.01 -16.76 6.48
CA GLU A 132 -0.73 -17.11 7.70
C GLU A 132 -0.34 -16.17 8.86
N HIS A 133 0.96 -15.87 8.98
CA HIS A 133 1.46 -14.91 9.96
C HIS A 133 1.06 -13.48 9.62
N ARG A 134 1.01 -13.10 8.33
CA ARG A 134 0.49 -11.77 7.92
C ARG A 134 -0.97 -11.59 8.33
N THR A 135 -1.80 -12.62 8.12
CA THR A 135 -3.21 -12.63 8.54
C THR A 135 -3.33 -12.53 10.07
N ALA A 136 -2.48 -13.24 10.82
CA ALA A 136 -2.46 -13.13 12.27
C ALA A 136 -2.06 -11.73 12.76
N VAL A 137 -1.06 -11.08 12.13
CA VAL A 137 -0.71 -9.69 12.43
C VAL A 137 -1.88 -8.75 12.14
N ASP A 138 -2.55 -8.92 10.99
CA ASP A 138 -3.69 -8.09 10.62
C ASP A 138 -4.84 -8.17 11.65
N ALA A 139 -5.14 -9.37 12.12
CA ALA A 139 -6.12 -9.59 13.19
C ALA A 139 -5.72 -8.92 14.51
N LEU A 140 -4.44 -8.99 14.90
CA LEU A 140 -3.93 -8.34 16.11
C LEU A 140 -3.95 -6.82 16.04
N MET A 141 -3.74 -6.26 14.83
CA MET A 141 -3.72 -4.82 14.58
C MET A 141 -5.12 -4.22 14.41
N ALA A 142 -6.15 -5.04 14.19
CA ALA A 142 -7.52 -4.58 14.00
C ALA A 142 -7.99 -3.67 15.15
N GLY A 143 -8.46 -2.46 14.81
CA GLY A 143 -8.90 -1.46 15.79
C GLY A 143 -7.77 -0.75 16.55
N GLN A 144 -6.51 -0.97 16.20
CA GLN A 144 -5.35 -0.40 16.90
C GLN A 144 -4.58 0.63 16.09
N PHE A 145 -5.21 1.23 15.08
CA PHE A 145 -4.58 2.16 14.13
C PHE A 145 -4.68 3.63 14.54
N GLU A 146 -5.66 3.99 15.36
CA GLU A 146 -5.94 5.37 15.74
C GLU A 146 -4.86 5.97 16.64
N GLY A 147 -4.53 7.25 16.41
CA GLY A 147 -3.55 7.98 17.22
C GLY A 147 -2.08 7.56 17.03
N LEU A 148 -1.79 6.61 16.15
CA LEU A 148 -0.42 6.15 15.89
C LEU A 148 0.19 6.85 14.68
N GLY A 149 1.26 7.63 14.93
CA GLY A 149 2.12 8.13 13.86
C GLY A 149 2.88 6.99 13.14
N PRO A 150 3.38 7.22 11.91
CA PRO A 150 3.94 6.16 11.07
C PRO A 150 5.02 5.30 11.74
N ARG A 151 5.95 5.92 12.47
CA ARG A 151 7.04 5.21 13.16
C ARG A 151 6.53 4.31 14.30
N LYS A 152 5.57 4.80 15.10
CA LYS A 152 4.98 4.02 16.21
C LYS A 152 4.15 2.86 15.68
N LEU A 153 3.38 3.10 14.62
CA LEU A 153 2.61 2.07 13.93
C LEU A 153 3.54 0.97 13.40
N ALA A 154 4.58 1.33 12.65
CA ALA A 154 5.56 0.38 12.13
C ALA A 154 6.23 -0.44 13.24
N GLY A 155 6.65 0.20 14.34
CA GLY A 155 7.23 -0.49 15.49
C GLY A 155 6.28 -1.49 16.14
N LYS A 156 4.99 -1.15 16.25
CA LYS A 156 3.97 -2.03 16.80
C LYS A 156 3.70 -3.25 15.92
N VAL A 157 3.55 -3.04 14.61
CA VAL A 157 3.38 -4.11 13.62
C VAL A 157 4.58 -5.04 13.64
N ARG A 158 5.80 -4.49 13.64
CA ARG A 158 7.05 -5.25 13.75
C ARG A 158 7.09 -6.12 14.99
N ALA A 159 6.72 -5.58 16.15
CA ALA A 159 6.71 -6.36 17.39
C ALA A 159 5.70 -7.53 17.35
N HIS A 160 4.58 -7.40 16.64
CA HIS A 160 3.68 -8.53 16.39
C HIS A 160 4.28 -9.55 15.41
N ALA A 161 4.89 -9.06 14.32
CA ALA A 161 5.53 -9.90 13.32
C ALA A 161 6.68 -10.74 13.90
N GLU A 162 7.61 -10.12 14.62
CA GLU A 162 8.75 -10.79 15.26
C GLU A 162 8.30 -11.78 16.35
N ARG A 163 7.18 -11.52 17.03
CA ARG A 163 6.63 -12.46 18.02
C ARG A 163 6.05 -13.71 17.37
N LEU A 164 5.42 -13.57 16.20
CA LEU A 164 4.84 -14.69 15.46
C LEU A 164 5.91 -15.53 14.76
N ASP A 165 7.00 -14.91 14.29
CA ASP A 165 8.12 -15.61 13.67
C ASP A 165 9.47 -15.11 14.21
N GLN A 166 9.85 -15.62 15.38
CA GLN A 166 11.10 -15.26 16.03
C GLN A 166 12.32 -15.78 15.24
N HIS A 167 12.21 -16.97 14.65
CA HIS A 167 13.30 -17.56 13.88
C HIS A 167 13.57 -16.75 12.61
N GLY A 168 12.52 -16.44 11.84
CA GLY A 168 12.63 -15.61 10.64
C GLY A 168 13.13 -14.18 10.96
N ALA A 169 12.78 -13.64 12.13
CA ALA A 169 13.32 -12.37 12.59
C ALA A 169 14.83 -12.42 12.83
N VAL A 170 15.34 -13.48 13.48
CA VAL A 170 16.77 -13.70 13.71
C VAL A 170 17.50 -13.94 12.39
N GLU A 171 17.00 -14.83 11.53
CA GLU A 171 17.59 -15.13 10.22
C GLU A 171 17.74 -13.86 9.37
N ARG A 172 16.71 -13.01 9.33
CA ARG A 172 16.80 -11.72 8.63
C ARG A 172 17.84 -10.77 9.24
N ASN A 173 17.98 -10.78 10.56
CA ASN A 173 19.01 -9.99 11.22
C ASN A 173 20.41 -10.46 10.82
N GLU A 174 20.63 -11.78 10.78
CA GLU A 174 21.88 -12.40 10.33
C GLU A 174 22.19 -12.08 8.87
N ILE A 175 21.20 -12.16 7.97
CA ILE A 175 21.33 -11.75 6.57
C ILE A 175 21.73 -10.27 6.49
N ALA A 176 20.98 -9.38 7.15
CA ALA A 176 21.26 -7.95 7.15
C ALA A 176 22.65 -7.62 7.74
N TYR A 177 23.08 -8.38 8.74
CA TYR A 177 24.42 -8.27 9.33
C TYR A 177 25.50 -8.71 8.33
N SER A 178 25.28 -9.80 7.59
CA SER A 178 26.23 -10.31 6.59
C SER A 178 26.34 -9.41 5.36
N GLU A 179 25.24 -8.77 4.97
CA GLU A 179 25.15 -7.90 3.78
C GLU A 179 25.51 -6.44 4.06
N ARG A 180 25.67 -6.05 5.34
CA ARG A 180 25.96 -4.66 5.70
C ARG A 180 27.25 -4.19 5.02
N ARG A 181 27.13 -3.18 4.17
CA ARG A 181 28.27 -2.59 3.46
C ARG A 181 28.01 -1.12 3.19
N VAL A 182 29.10 -0.35 3.14
CA VAL A 182 29.09 1.01 2.60
C VAL A 182 29.57 0.93 1.15
N THR A 183 28.76 1.43 0.22
CA THR A 183 29.17 1.61 -1.17
C THR A 183 29.29 3.09 -1.43
N VAL A 184 30.39 3.50 -2.06
CA VAL A 184 30.61 4.88 -2.50
C VAL A 184 30.84 4.81 -4.01
N ARG A 185 30.16 5.68 -4.76
CA ARG A 185 30.33 5.84 -6.19
C ARG A 185 30.79 7.27 -6.48
N PRO A 186 31.86 7.45 -7.28
CA PRO A 186 32.33 8.77 -7.67
C PRO A 186 31.25 9.58 -8.39
N ALA A 187 31.23 10.89 -8.12
CA ALA A 187 30.38 11.88 -8.76
C ALA A 187 31.19 13.04 -9.34
N ALA A 188 30.53 13.90 -10.11
CA ALA A 188 31.15 15.14 -10.60
C ALA A 188 31.54 16.09 -9.45
N TYR A 189 32.48 16.99 -9.73
CA TYR A 189 32.93 18.05 -8.82
C TYR A 189 33.55 17.56 -7.49
N GLY A 190 34.13 16.36 -7.48
CA GLY A 190 34.77 15.80 -6.27
C GLY A 190 33.77 15.27 -5.24
N MET A 191 32.51 15.06 -5.63
CA MET A 191 31.46 14.52 -4.77
C MET A 191 31.42 12.98 -4.86
N ALA A 192 30.63 12.35 -4.00
CA ALA A 192 30.29 10.93 -4.08
C ALA A 192 28.89 10.64 -3.53
N TRP A 193 28.25 9.56 -4.02
CA TRP A 193 26.97 9.02 -3.54
C TRP A 193 27.08 7.53 -3.20
#